data_AF-A0A975ATF6-F1
#
_entry.id   AF-A0A975ATF6-F1
#
_cell.length_a   1.000
_cell.length_b   1.000
_cell.length_c   1.000
_cell.angle_alpha   90.00
_cell.angle_beta   90.00
_cell.angle_gamma   90.00
#
_symmetry.space_group_name_H-M   'P 1'
#
loop_
_entity.id
_entity.type
_entity.pdbx_description
1 polymer ?
#
loop_
_entity_poly.entity_id
_entity_poly.type
_entity_poly.pdbx_seq_one_letter_code
_entity_poly.pdbx_strand_id
1 'polypeptide(L)'
;MLHAQVHLTLPVWVHEAVDTARAYVGVEDKVALAIALSRMNFEAGTGGPFGAAVFGPDDRIIAVGVNRVLPHACSVAHAEIMAYMLAQQRTQRARLNRDAEDRPIGPVTLATSSQPCCQCYGATVWAGIDHLAIGARAEDVMGLTEFDEGPLPADWMGELTRRGIAVTRDVLREDACAVLAAYGAAGAPVY
;
A
#
# COMPACT_ATOMS: atom_id res chain seq x y z
N MET A 1 23.57 8.52 -22.17
CA MET A 1 22.26 8.13 -22.72
C MET A 1 21.69 7.02 -21.86
N LEU A 2 20.45 7.17 -21.38
CA LEU A 2 19.72 6.11 -20.69
C LEU A 2 18.93 5.34 -21.75
N HIS A 3 19.14 4.03 -21.87
CA HIS A 3 18.61 3.20 -22.97
C HIS A 3 17.31 2.47 -22.62
N ALA A 4 17.07 2.18 -21.35
CA ALA A 4 15.91 1.44 -20.88
C ALA A 4 15.15 2.23 -19.81
N GLN A 5 13.83 2.09 -19.78
CA GLN A 5 12.94 2.73 -18.83
C GLN A 5 11.90 1.72 -18.36
N VAL A 6 11.50 1.83 -17.09
CA VAL A 6 10.36 1.11 -16.53
C VAL A 6 9.23 2.12 -16.33
N HIS A 7 8.06 1.83 -16.88
CA HIS A 7 6.90 2.70 -16.79
C HIS A 7 5.73 1.95 -16.16
N LEU A 8 5.38 2.34 -14.94
CA LEU A 8 4.26 1.78 -14.19
C LEU A 8 3.25 2.89 -13.94
N THR A 9 1.99 2.64 -14.29
CA THR A 9 0.90 3.61 -14.20
C THR A 9 -0.23 3.10 -13.33
N LEU A 10 -0.97 4.06 -12.74
CA LEU A 10 -2.26 3.82 -12.13
C LEU A 10 -3.40 4.02 -13.14
N PRO A 11 -4.55 3.36 -12.94
CA PRO A 11 -5.75 3.62 -13.72
C PRO A 11 -6.26 5.06 -13.58
N VAL A 12 -6.94 5.57 -14.62
CA VAL A 12 -7.50 6.93 -14.63
C VAL A 12 -8.51 7.15 -13.50
N TRP A 13 -9.33 6.13 -13.19
CA TRP A 13 -10.35 6.20 -12.14
C TRP A 13 -9.77 6.56 -10.77
N VAL A 14 -8.49 6.30 -10.53
CA VAL A 14 -7.83 6.66 -9.26
C VAL A 14 -7.83 8.17 -9.05
N HIS A 15 -7.69 8.96 -10.11
CA HIS A 15 -7.71 10.42 -10.01
C HIS A 15 -9.10 10.94 -9.64
N GLU A 16 -10.16 10.27 -10.09
CA GLU A 16 -11.54 10.64 -9.83
C GLU A 16 -11.99 10.20 -8.43
N ALA A 17 -11.44 9.09 -7.94
CA ALA A 17 -11.80 8.48 -6.66
C ALA A 17 -11.12 9.13 -5.45
N VAL A 18 -10.01 9.87 -5.65
CA VAL A 18 -9.14 10.31 -4.56
C VAL A 18 -9.11 11.83 -4.44
N ASP A 19 -9.65 12.34 -3.34
CA ASP A 19 -9.55 13.74 -2.96
C ASP A 19 -8.25 14.01 -2.18
N THR A 20 -7.23 14.53 -2.87
CA THR A 20 -5.94 14.86 -2.23
C THR A 20 -5.97 16.12 -1.35
N ALA A 21 -7.04 16.93 -1.40
CA ALA A 21 -7.19 18.12 -0.55
C ALA A 21 -7.82 17.78 0.81
N ARG A 22 -8.54 16.65 0.91
CA ARG A 22 -9.12 16.14 2.15
C ARG A 22 -8.03 15.68 3.12
N ALA A 23 -8.21 16.02 4.40
CA ALA A 23 -7.46 15.43 5.50
C ALA A 23 -8.17 14.16 6.01
N TYR A 24 -7.41 13.09 6.23
CA TYR A 24 -7.86 11.79 6.71
C TYR A 24 -7.28 11.57 8.11
N VAL A 25 -7.91 12.15 9.13
CA VAL A 25 -7.30 12.27 10.46
C VAL A 25 -7.18 10.91 11.17
N GLY A 26 -8.21 10.07 11.09
CA GLY A 26 -8.25 8.77 11.75
C GLY A 26 -7.48 7.69 10.99
N VAL A 27 -6.92 6.71 11.71
CA VAL A 27 -6.31 5.54 11.07
C VAL A 27 -7.37 4.73 10.31
N GLU A 28 -8.60 4.71 10.82
CA GLU A 28 -9.76 4.10 10.17
C GLU A 28 -10.08 4.79 8.84
N ASP A 29 -10.07 6.12 8.78
CA ASP A 29 -10.29 6.86 7.53
C ASP A 29 -9.22 6.56 6.47
N LYS A 30 -7.95 6.47 6.92
CA LYS A 30 -6.82 6.16 6.04
C LYS A 30 -6.91 4.74 5.48
N VAL A 31 -7.24 3.76 6.32
CA VAL A 31 -7.40 2.35 5.89
C VAL A 31 -8.68 2.15 5.09
N ALA A 32 -9.77 2.85 5.41
CA ALA A 32 -11.00 2.84 4.62
C ALA A 32 -10.74 3.26 3.17
N LEU A 33 -9.89 4.28 2.95
CA LEU A 33 -9.46 4.65 1.60
C LEU A 33 -8.69 3.52 0.91
N ALA A 34 -7.76 2.88 1.60
CA ALA A 34 -6.98 1.77 1.04
C ALA A 34 -7.88 0.58 0.64
N ILE A 35 -8.89 0.25 1.47
CA ILE A 35 -9.89 -0.78 1.19
C ILE A 35 -10.77 -0.38 -0.01
N ALA A 36 -11.20 0.88 -0.10
CA ALA A 36 -11.97 1.37 -1.24
C ALA A 36 -11.18 1.27 -2.56
N LEU A 37 -9.89 1.66 -2.55
CA LEU A 37 -8.99 1.50 -3.70
C LEU A 37 -8.81 0.03 -4.10
N SER A 38 -8.66 -0.87 -3.13
CA SER A 38 -8.60 -2.33 -3.35
C SER A 38 -9.85 -2.84 -4.06
N ARG A 39 -11.04 -2.48 -3.55
CA ARG A 39 -12.33 -2.84 -4.13
C ARG A 39 -12.46 -2.33 -5.57
N MET A 40 -12.22 -1.04 -5.78
CA MET A 40 -12.34 -0.42 -7.10
C MET A 40 -11.35 -1.02 -8.11
N ASN A 41 -10.14 -1.38 -7.70
CA ASN A 41 -9.16 -1.98 -8.59
C ASN A 41 -9.61 -3.36 -9.11
N PHE A 42 -10.24 -4.14 -8.23
CA PHE A 42 -10.86 -5.41 -8.61
C PHE A 42 -12.09 -5.18 -9.49
N GLU A 43 -13.05 -4.37 -9.04
CA GLU A 43 -14.34 -4.15 -9.74
C GLU A 43 -14.16 -3.53 -11.12
N ALA A 44 -13.15 -2.67 -11.30
CA ALA A 44 -12.81 -2.08 -12.59
C ALA A 44 -12.01 -3.03 -13.51
N GLY A 45 -11.64 -4.24 -13.05
CA GLY A 45 -10.82 -5.17 -13.79
C GLY A 45 -9.40 -4.65 -14.04
N THR A 46 -8.90 -3.75 -13.17
CA THR A 46 -7.61 -3.09 -13.33
C THR A 46 -6.49 -3.70 -12.48
N GLY A 47 -6.74 -4.78 -11.75
CA GLY A 47 -5.69 -5.55 -11.07
C GLY A 47 -6.22 -6.35 -9.89
N GLY A 48 -5.30 -6.85 -9.07
CA GLY A 48 -5.64 -7.60 -7.86
C GLY A 48 -6.30 -6.73 -6.77
N PRO A 49 -6.91 -7.35 -5.75
CA PRO A 49 -7.73 -6.71 -4.73
C PRO A 49 -6.88 -6.02 -3.64
N PHE A 50 -5.93 -5.17 -4.04
CA PHE A 50 -5.02 -4.50 -3.11
C PHE A 50 -4.90 -3.01 -3.42
N GLY A 51 -4.98 -2.20 -2.37
CA GLY A 51 -4.88 -0.75 -2.42
C GLY A 51 -4.07 -0.23 -1.23
N ALA A 52 -3.36 0.87 -1.44
CA ALA A 52 -2.54 1.52 -0.42
C ALA A 52 -2.51 3.05 -0.62
N ALA A 53 -2.27 3.78 0.46
CA ALA A 53 -2.20 5.24 0.46
C ALA A 53 -1.14 5.73 1.45
N VAL A 54 -0.34 6.70 1.00
CA VAL A 54 0.71 7.37 1.79
C VAL A 54 0.19 8.74 2.21
N PHE A 55 0.27 9.03 3.50
CA PHE A 55 -0.18 10.28 4.11
C PHE A 55 0.99 11.03 4.74
N GLY A 56 0.96 12.36 4.62
CA GLY A 56 1.88 13.26 5.30
C GLY A 56 1.48 13.56 6.74
N PRO A 57 2.27 14.39 7.45
CA PRO A 57 2.01 14.79 8.84
C PRO A 57 0.77 15.68 9.01
N ASP A 58 0.22 16.20 7.91
CA ASP A 58 -1.01 16.98 7.86
C ASP A 58 -2.26 16.13 7.54
N ASP A 59 -2.13 14.80 7.62
CA ASP A 59 -3.16 13.82 7.30
C ASP A 59 -3.66 13.87 5.84
N ARG A 60 -2.91 14.51 4.94
CA ARG A 60 -3.25 14.56 3.53
C ARG A 60 -2.47 13.54 2.72
N ILE A 61 -3.08 13.14 1.61
CA ILE A 61 -2.52 12.15 0.70
C ILE A 61 -1.30 12.73 -0.02
N ILE A 62 -0.16 12.06 0.14
CA ILE A 62 1.02 12.26 -0.69
C ILE A 62 0.84 11.49 -2.00
N ALA A 63 0.52 10.20 -1.93
CA ALA A 63 0.23 9.37 -3.10
C ALA A 63 -0.61 8.16 -2.71
N VAL A 64 -1.18 7.50 -3.71
CA VAL A 64 -1.89 6.22 -3.57
C VAL A 64 -1.29 5.19 -4.52
N GLY A 65 -1.63 3.92 -4.32
CA GLY A 65 -1.24 2.83 -5.19
C GLY A 65 -2.28 1.71 -5.15
N VAL A 66 -2.37 0.97 -6.25
CA VAL A 66 -3.14 -0.27 -6.35
C VAL A 66 -2.27 -1.34 -7.01
N ASN A 67 -2.63 -2.61 -6.83
CA ASN A 67 -1.89 -3.69 -7.48
C ASN A 67 -2.01 -3.58 -9.01
N ARG A 68 -0.85 -3.59 -9.69
CA ARG A 68 -0.74 -3.48 -11.15
C ARG A 68 0.19 -4.54 -11.73
N VAL A 69 0.35 -5.67 -11.05
CA VAL A 69 1.28 -6.73 -11.46
C VAL A 69 0.95 -7.28 -12.83
N LEU A 70 -0.26 -7.81 -13.02
CA LEU A 70 -0.68 -8.39 -14.30
C LEU A 70 -0.76 -7.35 -15.43
N PRO A 71 -1.39 -6.17 -15.24
CA PRO A 71 -1.48 -5.16 -16.29
C PRO A 71 -0.14 -4.64 -16.82
N HIS A 72 0.91 -4.63 -15.99
CA HIS A 72 2.24 -4.17 -16.37
C HIS A 72 3.27 -5.29 -16.54
N ALA A 73 2.86 -6.56 -16.43
CA ALA A 73 3.75 -7.72 -16.44
C ALA A 73 4.98 -7.53 -15.51
N CYS A 74 4.74 -6.98 -14.31
CA CYS A 74 5.79 -6.55 -13.38
C CYS A 74 5.47 -7.04 -11.97
N SER A 75 6.12 -8.11 -11.52
CA SER A 75 5.84 -8.75 -10.22
C SER A 75 5.97 -7.82 -9.03
N VAL A 76 6.82 -6.79 -9.11
CA VAL A 76 7.01 -5.83 -8.02
C VAL A 76 5.92 -4.74 -7.94
N ALA A 77 5.00 -4.65 -8.90
CA ALA A 77 3.98 -3.60 -8.97
C ALA A 77 2.80 -3.81 -8.00
N HIS A 78 3.12 -4.10 -6.73
CA HIS A 78 2.17 -4.21 -5.63
C HIS A 78 1.66 -2.82 -5.21
N ALA A 79 0.52 -2.78 -4.51
CA ALA A 79 -0.13 -1.51 -4.14
C ALA A 79 0.78 -0.60 -3.30
N GLU A 80 1.47 -1.16 -2.32
CA GLU A 80 2.39 -0.45 -1.42
C GLU A 80 3.61 0.07 -2.19
N ILE A 81 4.17 -0.75 -3.10
CA ILE A 81 5.30 -0.36 -3.95
C ILE A 81 4.91 0.79 -4.86
N MET A 82 3.74 0.69 -5.52
CA MET A 82 3.20 1.76 -6.36
C MET A 82 3.01 3.05 -5.56
N ALA A 83 2.43 2.96 -4.37
CA ALA A 83 2.20 4.12 -3.50
C ALA A 83 3.54 4.77 -3.07
N TYR A 84 4.54 3.96 -2.70
CA TYR A 84 5.88 4.46 -2.35
C TYR A 84 6.59 5.12 -3.53
N MET A 85 6.64 4.46 -4.70
CA MET A 85 7.31 5.02 -5.88
C MET A 85 6.70 6.35 -6.28
N LEU A 86 5.37 6.44 -6.31
CA LEU A 86 4.66 7.66 -6.67
C LEU A 86 4.81 8.75 -5.60
N ALA A 87 4.79 8.40 -4.31
CA ALA A 87 5.07 9.34 -3.24
C ALA A 87 6.48 9.92 -3.38
N GLN A 88 7.49 9.05 -3.49
CA GLN A 88 8.90 9.44 -3.61
C GLN A 88 9.16 10.29 -4.85
N GLN A 89 8.56 9.95 -6.00
CA GLN A 89 8.64 10.76 -7.20
C GLN A 89 7.92 12.11 -7.04
N ARG A 90 6.72 12.14 -6.46
CA ARG A 90 6.00 13.41 -6.24
C ARG A 90 6.79 14.33 -5.31
N THR A 91 7.42 13.77 -4.28
CA THR A 91 8.15 14.53 -3.27
C THR A 91 9.62 14.75 -3.58
N GLN A 92 10.14 14.13 -4.65
CA GLN A 92 11.56 14.07 -5.01
C GLN A 92 12.46 13.66 -3.84
N ARG A 93 12.04 12.64 -3.08
CA ARG A 93 12.71 12.16 -1.86
C ARG A 93 12.74 10.65 -1.83
N ALA A 94 13.90 10.05 -1.59
CA ALA A 94 14.03 8.60 -1.46
C ALA A 94 13.46 8.07 -0.13
N ARG A 95 13.63 8.82 0.97
CA ARG A 95 12.99 8.55 2.26
C ARG A 95 11.92 9.61 2.51
N LEU A 96 10.68 9.20 2.75
CA LEU A 96 9.54 10.12 2.82
C LEU A 96 9.52 10.94 4.12
N ASN A 97 9.98 10.34 5.23
CA ASN A 97 10.06 10.96 6.56
C ASN A 97 11.35 11.77 6.81
N ARG A 98 12.14 12.02 5.76
CA ARG A 98 13.38 12.80 5.80
C ARG A 98 13.37 13.89 4.73
N ASP A 99 13.97 15.05 5.03
CA ASP A 99 14.28 16.05 4.02
C ASP A 99 15.66 15.82 3.36
N ALA A 100 16.10 16.75 2.53
CA ALA A 100 17.37 16.64 1.79
C ALA A 100 18.61 16.67 2.68
N GLU A 101 18.49 17.22 3.89
CA GLU A 101 19.55 17.29 4.90
C GLU A 101 19.45 16.15 5.94
N ASP A 102 18.64 15.12 5.67
CA ASP A 102 18.35 13.99 6.55
C ASP A 102 17.71 14.39 7.90
N ARG A 103 16.98 15.51 7.92
CA ARG A 103 16.20 15.93 9.10
C ARG A 103 14.82 15.28 9.07
N PRO A 104 14.25 14.91 10.24
CA PRO A 104 12.93 14.31 10.31
C PRO A 104 11.82 15.30 9.94
N ILE A 105 10.91 14.88 9.07
CA ILE A 105 9.73 15.66 8.62
C ILE A 105 8.42 14.88 8.66
N GLY A 106 8.43 13.72 9.31
CA GLY A 106 7.24 12.90 9.56
C GLY A 106 6.31 13.51 10.63
N PRO A 107 5.27 12.75 11.06
CA PRO A 107 5.04 11.35 10.71
C PRO A 107 4.52 11.16 9.27
N VAL A 108 5.00 10.10 8.61
CA VAL A 108 4.45 9.59 7.35
C VAL A 108 3.76 8.26 7.61
N THR A 109 2.49 8.13 7.21
CA THR A 109 1.71 6.91 7.37
C THR A 109 1.52 6.20 6.03
N LEU A 110 1.81 4.90 5.96
CA LEU A 110 1.25 4.02 4.93
C LEU A 110 0.00 3.35 5.49
N ALA A 111 -1.15 3.54 4.86
CA ALA A 111 -2.32 2.69 5.05
C ALA A 111 -2.43 1.69 3.90
N THR A 112 -2.68 0.42 4.20
CA THR A 112 -2.79 -0.65 3.21
C THR A 112 -3.99 -1.54 3.50
N SER A 113 -4.66 -2.00 2.45
CA SER A 113 -5.84 -2.86 2.55
C SER A 113 -5.53 -4.21 3.20
N SER A 114 -4.29 -4.69 3.07
CA SER A 114 -3.83 -5.95 3.68
C SER A 114 -2.39 -5.82 4.19
N GLN A 115 -1.98 -6.77 5.03
CA GLN A 115 -0.62 -6.87 5.53
C GLN A 115 0.37 -6.90 4.35
N PRO A 116 1.50 -6.16 4.44
CA PRO A 116 2.52 -6.24 3.41
C PRO A 116 3.16 -7.63 3.31
N CYS A 117 3.26 -8.16 2.09
CA CYS A 117 4.04 -9.35 1.79
C CYS A 117 5.54 -9.12 2.04
N CYS A 118 6.37 -10.16 1.97
CA CYS A 118 7.81 -10.07 2.25
C CYS A 118 8.54 -8.98 1.45
N GLN A 119 8.15 -8.76 0.19
CA GLN A 119 8.66 -7.68 -0.66
C GLN A 119 8.27 -6.30 -0.11
N CYS A 120 6.98 -6.09 0.16
CA CYS A 120 6.44 -4.79 0.56
C CYS A 120 6.85 -4.44 2.00
N TYR A 121 7.00 -5.44 2.86
CA TYR A 121 7.66 -5.33 4.17
C TYR A 121 9.09 -4.77 4.02
N GLY A 122 9.90 -5.37 3.14
CA GLY A 122 11.27 -4.89 2.89
C GLY A 122 11.29 -3.46 2.36
N ALA A 123 10.40 -3.15 1.41
CA ALA A 123 10.29 -1.80 0.85
C ALA A 123 9.88 -0.75 1.89
N THR A 124 9.03 -1.12 2.85
CA THR A 124 8.55 -0.22 3.93
C THR A 124 9.71 0.34 4.76
N VAL A 125 10.76 -0.45 5.00
CA VAL A 125 11.98 0.00 5.72
C VAL A 125 12.73 1.10 4.95
N TRP A 126 12.77 1.00 3.62
CA TRP A 126 13.52 1.90 2.75
C TRP A 126 12.72 3.13 2.33
N ALA A 127 11.41 2.99 2.19
CA ALA A 127 10.50 4.08 1.83
C ALA A 127 10.54 5.23 2.85
N GLY A 128 10.88 4.94 4.10
CA GLY A 128 10.99 5.94 5.16
C GLY A 128 9.61 6.43 5.60
N ILE A 129 8.78 5.52 6.11
CA ILE A 129 7.55 5.86 6.83
C ILE A 129 7.77 5.79 8.34
N ASP A 130 6.82 6.30 9.11
CA ASP A 130 6.81 6.25 10.59
C ASP A 130 5.67 5.38 11.13
N HIS A 131 4.64 5.12 10.32
CA HIS A 131 3.48 4.33 10.74
C HIS A 131 2.92 3.47 9.59
N LEU A 132 2.76 2.17 9.85
CA LEU A 132 2.10 1.21 8.97
C LEU A 132 0.73 0.83 9.56
N ALA A 133 -0.34 1.14 8.83
CA ALA A 133 -1.72 0.81 9.19
C ALA A 133 -2.29 -0.24 8.23
N ILE A 134 -2.84 -1.32 8.78
CA ILE A 134 -3.18 -2.53 8.03
C ILE A 134 -4.65 -2.91 8.25
N GLY A 135 -5.34 -3.20 7.15
CA GLY A 135 -6.68 -3.81 7.13
C GLY A 135 -6.67 -5.31 7.42
N ALA A 136 -6.66 -6.12 6.36
CA ALA A 136 -6.60 -7.58 6.44
C ALA A 136 -5.23 -8.11 6.88
N ARG A 137 -5.21 -9.27 7.52
CA ARG A 137 -3.96 -9.97 7.88
C ARG A 137 -3.48 -10.86 6.74
N ALA A 138 -2.22 -11.28 6.80
CA ALA A 138 -1.68 -12.28 5.87
C ALA A 138 -2.48 -13.60 5.89
N GLU A 139 -2.95 -14.04 7.06
CA GLU A 139 -3.79 -15.24 7.17
C GLU A 139 -5.14 -15.10 6.44
N ASP A 140 -5.67 -13.89 6.33
CA ASP A 140 -6.90 -13.61 5.59
C ASP A 140 -6.64 -13.63 4.08
N VAL A 141 -5.55 -13.01 3.65
CA VAL A 141 -5.12 -13.01 2.24
C VAL A 141 -4.94 -14.45 1.75
N MET A 142 -4.11 -15.24 2.44
CA MET A 142 -3.84 -16.63 2.06
C MET A 142 -5.03 -17.58 2.26
N GLY A 143 -5.98 -17.23 3.14
CA GLY A 143 -7.16 -18.06 3.43
C GLY A 143 -8.35 -17.78 2.51
N LEU A 144 -8.48 -16.55 2.01
CA LEU A 144 -9.60 -16.11 1.17
C LEU A 144 -9.24 -16.04 -0.32
N THR A 145 -7.96 -16.16 -0.66
CA THR A 145 -7.43 -16.08 -2.02
C THR A 145 -6.29 -17.08 -2.20
N GLU A 146 -5.74 -17.18 -3.41
CA GLU A 146 -4.55 -18.01 -3.69
C GLU A 146 -3.22 -17.22 -3.61
N PHE A 147 -3.24 -15.97 -3.13
CA PHE A 147 -2.04 -15.16 -3.00
C PHE A 147 -1.12 -15.69 -1.88
N ASP A 148 0.20 -15.62 -2.12
CA ASP A 148 1.24 -15.94 -1.14
C ASP A 148 1.89 -14.65 -0.60
N GLU A 149 1.91 -14.51 0.72
CA GLU A 149 2.50 -13.37 1.43
C GLU A 149 4.02 -13.51 1.59
N GLY A 150 4.55 -14.70 1.34
CA GLY A 150 5.95 -15.04 1.49
C GLY A 150 6.43 -15.02 2.96
N PRO A 151 7.70 -15.40 3.20
CA PRO A 151 8.23 -15.52 4.55
C PRO A 151 8.60 -14.15 5.13
N LEU A 152 7.93 -13.77 6.22
CA LEU A 152 8.36 -12.67 7.08
C LEU A 152 9.25 -13.19 8.24
N PRO A 153 10.12 -12.34 8.81
CA PRO A 153 10.75 -12.64 10.09
C PRO A 153 9.71 -12.96 11.16
N ALA A 154 10.02 -13.84 12.11
CA ALA A 154 9.09 -14.25 13.16
C ALA A 154 8.54 -13.05 13.97
N ASP A 155 9.37 -12.06 14.26
CA ASP A 155 9.01 -10.80 14.92
C ASP A 155 9.06 -9.60 13.96
N TRP A 156 8.45 -9.74 12.77
CA TRP A 156 8.49 -8.67 11.75
C TRP A 156 7.96 -7.32 12.27
N MET A 157 6.95 -7.31 13.14
CA MET A 157 6.44 -6.07 13.75
C MET A 157 7.45 -5.44 14.71
N GLY A 158 8.12 -6.26 15.53
CA GLY A 158 9.18 -5.78 16.41
C GLY A 158 10.37 -5.23 15.62
N GLU A 159 10.73 -5.86 14.49
CA GLU A 159 11.77 -5.33 13.59
C GLU A 159 11.43 -3.96 13.00
N LEU A 160 10.17 -3.73 12.61
CA LEU A 160 9.70 -2.41 12.18
C LEU A 160 9.70 -1.41 13.34
N THR A 161 9.24 -1.82 14.52
CA THR A 161 9.19 -0.96 15.71
C THR A 161 10.58 -0.50 16.14
N ARG A 162 11.59 -1.40 16.11
CA ARG A 162 13.00 -1.06 16.37
C ARG A 162 13.57 -0.05 15.39
N ARG A 163 12.94 0.11 14.22
CA ARG A 163 13.28 1.09 13.18
C ARG A 163 12.47 2.39 13.29
N GLY A 164 11.67 2.53 14.33
CA GLY A 164 10.80 3.69 14.54
C GLY A 164 9.52 3.65 13.69
N ILE A 165 9.14 2.49 13.15
CA ILE A 165 7.92 2.31 12.36
C ILE A 165 6.87 1.66 13.26
N ALA A 166 5.89 2.46 13.70
CA ALA A 166 4.74 1.94 14.43
C ALA A 166 3.88 1.05 13.52
N VAL A 167 3.24 0.03 14.08
CA VAL A 167 2.34 -0.86 13.34
C VAL A 167 0.98 -0.91 14.02
N THR A 168 -0.07 -0.62 13.26
CA THR A 168 -1.47 -0.83 13.66
C THR A 168 -2.09 -1.85 12.72
N ARG A 169 -2.71 -2.88 13.28
CA ARG A 169 -3.35 -3.97 12.54
C ARG A 169 -4.83 -4.01 12.81
N ASP A 170 -5.53 -4.78 11.99
CA ASP A 170 -6.93 -5.13 12.15
C ASP A 170 -7.87 -3.92 12.04
N VAL A 171 -7.44 -2.88 11.33
CA VAL A 171 -8.22 -1.66 11.12
C VAL A 171 -9.27 -1.94 10.04
N LEU A 172 -10.55 -1.98 10.39
CA LEU A 172 -11.63 -2.34 9.45
C LEU A 172 -11.37 -3.70 8.77
N ARG A 173 -10.84 -4.67 9.53
CA ARG A 173 -10.45 -6.00 9.02
C ARG A 173 -11.60 -6.71 8.29
N GLU A 174 -12.81 -6.64 8.82
CA GLU A 174 -13.99 -7.28 8.22
C GLU A 174 -14.27 -6.74 6.81
N ASP A 175 -14.20 -5.42 6.63
CA ASP A 175 -14.40 -4.77 5.33
C ASP A 175 -13.29 -5.14 4.33
N ALA A 176 -12.04 -5.21 4.79
CA ALA A 176 -10.91 -5.65 3.99
C ALA A 176 -11.07 -7.12 3.54
N CYS A 177 -11.44 -8.01 4.47
CA CYS A 177 -11.70 -9.42 4.17
C CYS A 177 -12.87 -9.61 3.21
N ALA A 178 -13.91 -8.76 3.29
CA ALA A 178 -15.03 -8.83 2.36
C ALA A 178 -14.62 -8.59 0.90
N VAL A 179 -13.66 -7.68 0.66
CA VAL A 179 -13.11 -7.46 -0.69
C VAL A 179 -12.30 -8.66 -1.17
N LEU A 180 -11.44 -9.22 -0.31
CA LEU A 180 -10.65 -10.41 -0.62
C LEU A 180 -11.53 -11.63 -0.93
N ALA A 181 -12.56 -11.87 -0.12
CA ALA A 181 -13.51 -12.97 -0.32
C ALA A 181 -14.29 -12.81 -1.64
N ALA A 182 -14.71 -11.59 -1.99
CA ALA A 182 -15.38 -11.31 -3.26
C ALA A 182 -14.46 -11.60 -4.46
N TYR A 183 -13.17 -11.23 -4.36
CA TYR A 183 -12.17 -11.53 -5.38
C TYR A 183 -11.94 -13.05 -5.54
N GLY A 184 -11.72 -13.76 -4.42
CA GLY A 184 -11.50 -15.20 -4.42
C GLY A 184 -12.68 -15.98 -4.99
N ALA A 185 -13.91 -15.56 -4.69
CA ALA A 185 -15.12 -16.17 -5.24
C ALA A 185 -15.33 -15.92 -6.74
N ALA A 186 -14.74 -14.86 -7.30
CA ALA A 186 -14.87 -14.52 -8.72
C ALA A 186 -13.99 -15.39 -9.64
N GLY A 187 -13.09 -16.22 -9.09
CA GLY A 187 -12.17 -17.05 -9.88
C GLY A 187 -11.22 -16.21 -10.75
N ALA A 188 -10.95 -14.96 -10.33
CA ALA A 188 -10.06 -14.06 -11.05
C ALA A 188 -8.61 -14.59 -10.99
N PRO A 189 -7.81 -14.39 -12.06
CA PRO A 189 -6.46 -14.94 -12.14
C PRO A 189 -5.56 -14.40 -11.03
N VAL A 190 -4.92 -15.32 -10.30
CA VAL A 190 -3.79 -15.03 -9.40
C VAL A 190 -2.49 -15.17 -10.19
N TYR A 191 -1.47 -14.39 -9.85
CA TYR A 191 -0.16 -14.37 -10.51
C TYR A 191 0.93 -15.02 -9.68
#